data_AF-A0A7K4CAA9-F1
#
_entry.id   AF-A0A7K4CAA9-F1
#
_cell.length_a   1.000
_cell.length_b   1.000
_cell.length_c   1.000
_cell.angle_alpha   90.00
_cell.angle_beta   90.00
_cell.angle_gamma   90.00
#
_symmetry.space_group_name_H-M   'P 1'
#
loop_
_entity.id
_entity.type
_entity.pdbx_description
1 polymer ?
#
loop_
_entity_poly.entity_id
_entity_poly.type
_entity_poly.pdbx_seq_one_letter_code
_entity_poly.pdbx_strand_id
1 'polypeptide(L)' 'FPVPDGVKLILIDATTIALKALGLPITNTTLMGAFAAASGEIKFETLENALKHRFPGELAIKNIAAAKIAFDTIKGAA' A
#
# COMPACT_ATOMS: atom_id res chain seq x y z
N PHE A 1 -15.97 -18.75 -2.45
CA PHE A 1 -16.28 -18.14 -3.76
C PHE A 1 -15.11 -18.44 -4.69
N PRO A 2 -15.31 -19.16 -5.80
CA PRO A 2 -14.24 -19.37 -6.77
C PRO A 2 -13.89 -18.05 -7.46
N VAL A 3 -12.60 -17.83 -7.71
CA VAL A 3 -12.12 -16.68 -8.49
C VAL A 3 -12.43 -16.96 -9.96
N PRO A 4 -13.05 -16.02 -10.71
CA PRO A 4 -13.36 -16.22 -12.13
C PRO A 4 -12.10 -16.42 -12.98
N ASP A 5 -12.24 -17.13 -14.09
CA ASP A 5 -11.16 -17.31 -15.06
C ASP A 5 -10.66 -15.96 -15.59
N GLY A 6 -9.33 -15.82 -15.71
CA GLY A 6 -8.69 -14.57 -16.13
C GLY A 6 -8.56 -13.50 -15.03
N VAL A 7 -9.09 -13.73 -13.83
CA VAL A 7 -8.93 -12.82 -12.69
C VAL A 7 -7.77 -13.26 -11.79
N LYS A 8 -6.80 -12.36 -11.59
CA LYS A 8 -5.73 -12.56 -10.61
C LYS A 8 -6.18 -12.05 -9.24
N LEU A 9 -6.40 -12.96 -8.30
CA LEU A 9 -6.67 -12.61 -6.90
C LEU A 9 -5.36 -12.36 -6.15
N ILE A 10 -5.27 -11.21 -5.47
CA ILE A 10 -4.14 -10.85 -4.60
C ILE A 10 -4.71 -10.50 -3.23
N LEU A 11 -4.16 -11.10 -2.18
CA LEU A 11 -4.58 -10.90 -0.80
C LEU A 11 -3.46 -10.23 -0.01
N ILE A 12 -3.84 -9.32 0.89
CA ILE A 12 -2.90 -8.63 1.79
C ILE A 12 -3.60 -8.33 3.11
N ASP A 13 -2.89 -8.55 4.22
CA ASP A 13 -3.37 -8.11 5.54
C ASP A 13 -3.06 -6.62 5.74
N ALA A 14 -3.88 -5.79 5.11
CA ALA A 14 -3.71 -4.35 5.15
C ALA A 14 -3.88 -3.76 6.56
N THR A 15 -4.70 -4.41 7.39
CA THR A 15 -4.98 -3.98 8.77
C THR A 15 -3.74 -4.14 9.63
N THR A 16 -3.07 -5.30 9.58
CA THR A 16 -1.83 -5.52 10.33
C THR A 16 -0.72 -4.59 9.87
N ILE A 17 -0.59 -4.34 8.57
CA ILE A 17 0.41 -3.38 8.06
C ILE A 17 0.11 -1.96 8.54
N ALA A 18 -1.15 -1.53 8.48
CA ALA A 18 -1.58 -0.22 8.96
C ALA A 18 -1.30 -0.06 10.46
N LEU A 19 -1.62 -1.06 11.27
CA LEU A 19 -1.33 -1.03 12.71
C LEU A 19 0.18 -0.95 12.99
N LYS A 20 1.01 -1.69 12.26
CA LYS A 20 2.48 -1.65 12.43
C LYS A 20 3.11 -0.31 12.02
N ALA A 21 2.64 0.29 10.92
CA ALA A 21 3.25 1.50 10.37
C ALA A 21 2.64 2.80 10.92
N LEU A 22 1.32 2.85 11.09
CA LEU A 22 0.56 4.03 11.50
C LEU A 22 0.19 4.00 12.99
N GLY A 23 0.06 2.81 13.60
CA GLY A 23 -0.55 2.63 14.92
C GLY A 23 -2.08 2.64 14.92
N LEU A 24 -2.71 2.76 13.74
CA LEU A 24 -4.16 2.83 13.57
C LEU A 24 -4.61 1.85 12.47
N PRO A 25 -5.81 1.27 12.56
CA PRO A 25 -6.33 0.33 11.57
C PRO A 25 -6.91 1.06 10.33
N ILE A 26 -6.17 2.02 9.77
CA ILE A 26 -6.56 2.80 8.58
C ILE A 26 -5.77 2.27 7.39
N THR A 27 -6.44 1.58 6.48
CA THR A 27 -5.79 0.75 5.44
C THR A 27 -5.62 1.43 4.08
N ASN A 28 -6.10 2.67 3.92
CA ASN A 28 -6.16 3.34 2.62
C ASN A 28 -4.79 3.43 1.92
N THR A 29 -3.75 3.92 2.59
CA THR A 29 -2.42 4.11 2.01
C THR A 29 -1.69 2.78 1.82
N THR A 30 -1.90 1.82 2.71
CA THR A 30 -1.50 0.42 2.52
C THR A 30 -2.08 -0.16 1.22
N LEU A 31 -3.39 0.00 0.99
CA LEU A 31 -4.06 -0.49 -0.21
C LEU A 31 -3.61 0.24 -1.48
N MET A 32 -3.29 1.55 -1.40
CA MET A 32 -2.68 2.27 -2.52
C MET A 32 -1.32 1.69 -2.91
N GLY A 33 -0.47 1.37 -1.93
CA GLY A 33 0.81 0.71 -2.16
C GLY A 33 0.66 -0.66 -2.82
N ALA A 34 -0.24 -1.48 -2.28
CA ALA A 34 -0.57 -2.80 -2.85
C ALA A 34 -1.08 -2.68 -4.30
N PHE A 35 -1.98 -1.73 -4.56
CA PHE A 35 -2.53 -1.50 -5.89
C PHE A 35 -1.45 -1.05 -6.89
N ALA A 36 -0.59 -0.12 -6.50
CA ALA A 36 0.50 0.36 -7.35
C ALA A 36 1.45 -0.79 -7.75
N ALA A 37 1.78 -1.69 -6.81
CA ALA A 37 2.61 -2.86 -7.09
C ALA A 37 1.88 -3.91 -7.95
N ALA A 38 0.60 -4.18 -7.67
CA ALA A 38 -0.19 -5.19 -8.36
C ALA A 38 -0.49 -4.82 -9.82
N SER A 39 -0.82 -3.54 -10.06
CA SER A 39 -1.21 -3.04 -11.38
C SER A 39 -0.01 -2.62 -12.23
N GLY A 40 1.05 -2.09 -11.62
CA GLY A 40 2.17 -1.49 -12.35
C GLY A 40 1.86 -0.14 -13.00
N GLU A 41 0.64 0.37 -12.86
CA GLU A 41 0.16 1.64 -13.45
C GLU A 41 0.74 2.87 -12.75
N ILE A 42 1.16 2.71 -11.49
CA ILE A 42 1.64 3.80 -10.64
C ILE A 42 3.05 3.48 -10.17
N LYS A 43 4.01 4.34 -10.50
CA LYS A 43 5.36 4.30 -9.93
C LYS A 43 5.30 4.64 -8.45
N PHE A 44 6.07 3.93 -7.63
CA PHE A 44 6.04 4.16 -6.18
C PHE A 44 6.49 5.59 -5.82
N GLU A 45 7.47 6.15 -6.54
CA GLU A 45 7.94 7.52 -6.30
C GLU A 45 6.82 8.56 -6.52
N THR A 46 5.94 8.33 -7.48
CA THR A 46 4.78 9.20 -7.73
C THR A 46 3.78 9.13 -6.57
N LEU A 47 3.49 7.91 -6.08
CA LEU A 47 2.63 7.73 -4.91
C LEU A 47 3.24 8.38 -3.66
N GLU A 48 4.53 8.19 -3.42
CA GLU A 48 5.25 8.81 -2.31
C GLU A 48 5.13 10.34 -2.33
N ASN A 49 5.36 10.96 -3.49
CA ASN A 49 5.23 12.41 -3.65
C ASN A 49 3.80 12.91 -3.38
N ALA A 50 2.78 12.18 -3.84
CA ALA A 50 1.38 12.51 -3.57
C ALA A 50 1.06 12.44 -2.06
N LEU A 51 1.58 11.42 -1.36
CA LEU A 51 1.40 11.27 0.09
C LEU A 51 2.12 12.38 0.87
N LYS A 52 3.33 12.77 0.46
CA LYS A 52 4.05 13.92 1.04
C LYS A 52 3.29 15.23 0.87
N HIS A 53 2.62 15.42 -0.27
CA HIS A 53 1.81 16.61 -0.51
C HIS A 53 0.50 16.60 0.30
N ARG A 54 -0.12 15.42 0.47
CA ARG A 54 -1.43 15.26 1.12
C ARG A 54 -1.39 15.36 2.64
N PHE A 55 -0.31 14.86 3.26
CA PHE A 55 -0.19 14.72 4.71
C PHE A 55 1.01 15.53 5.24
N PRO A 56 0.87 16.27 6.34
CA PRO A 56 1.97 17.01 6.92
C PRO A 56 2.85 16.14 7.83
N GLY A 57 4.16 16.40 7.83
CA GLY A 57 5.11 15.92 8.85
C GLY A 57 5.11 14.40 9.06
N GLU A 58 5.01 13.98 10.32
CA GLU A 58 5.09 12.57 10.71
C GLU A 58 3.97 11.71 10.11
N LEU A 59 2.79 12.29 9.85
CA LEU A 59 1.70 11.57 9.20
C LEU A 59 2.07 11.18 7.77
N ALA A 60 2.78 12.02 7.01
CA ALA A 60 3.27 11.64 5.68
C ALA A 60 4.24 10.46 5.79
N ILE A 61 5.21 10.51 6.71
CA ILE A 61 6.20 9.45 6.89
C ILE A 61 5.53 8.11 7.18
N LYS A 62 4.59 8.07 8.13
CA LYS A 62 3.89 6.83 8.51
C LYS A 62 3.00 6.30 7.37
N ASN A 63 2.32 7.18 6.64
CA ASN A 63 1.49 6.79 5.50
C ASN A 63 2.32 6.25 4.32
N ILE A 64 3.47 6.87 4.05
CA ILE A 64 4.43 6.39 3.04
C ILE A 64 4.99 5.03 3.46
N ALA A 65 5.33 4.84 4.73
CA ALA A 65 5.81 3.55 5.25
C ALA A 65 4.76 2.44 5.07
N ALA A 66 3.49 2.73 5.40
CA ALA A 66 2.39 1.77 5.20
C ALA A 66 2.22 1.38 3.73
N ALA A 67 2.24 2.37 2.82
CA ALA A 67 2.20 2.14 1.38
C ALA A 67 3.42 1.35 0.88
N LYS A 68 4.62 1.66 1.36
CA LYS A 68 5.88 1.03 0.96
C LYS A 68 5.91 -0.45 1.33
N ILE A 69 5.55 -0.78 2.57
CA ILE A 69 5.49 -2.18 3.04
C ILE A 69 4.56 -3.00 2.14
N ALA A 70 3.38 -2.46 1.83
CA ALA A 70 2.42 -3.15 0.96
C ALA A 70 2.93 -3.29 -0.48
N PHE A 71 3.54 -2.23 -1.03
CA PHE A 71 4.12 -2.26 -2.37
C PHE A 71 5.20 -3.35 -2.49
N ASP A 72 6.12 -3.41 -1.52
CA ASP A 72 7.23 -4.37 -1.52
C ASP A 72 6.74 -5.81 -1.30
N THR A 73 5.74 -5.98 -0.43
CA THR A 73 5.07 -7.28 -0.20
C THR A 73 4.48 -7.83 -1.50
N ILE A 74 3.78 -6.99 -2.28
CA ILE A 74 3.16 -7.43 -3.54
C ILE A 74 4.17 -7.60 -4.68
N LYS A 75 5.23 -6.79 -4.73
CA LYS A 75 6.32 -6.93 -5.71
C LYS A 75 7.18 -8.18 -5.49
N GLY A 76 7.04 -8.88 -4.36
CA GLY A 76 7.87 -10.02 -3.98
C GLY A 76 9.27 -9.62 -3.51
N ALA A 77 9.42 -8.41 -2.98
CA ALA A 77 10.67 -7.87 -2.44
C ALA A 77 10.77 -7.98 -0.91
N ALA A 78 9.77 -8.62 -0.27
CA ALA A 78 9.65 -8.81 1.17
C ALA A 78 9.26 -10.25 1.51
#